data_AF-A0A959H4Q7-F1
#
_entry.id   AF-A0A959H4Q7-F1
#
_cell.length_a   1.000
_cell.length_b   1.000
_cell.length_c   1.000
_cell.angle_alpha   90.00
_cell.angle_beta   90.00
_cell.angle_gamma   90.00
#
_symmetry.space_group_name_H-M   'P 1'
#
loop_
_entity.id
_entity.type
_entity.pdbx_description
1 polymer ?
#
loop_
_entity_poly.entity_id
_entity_poly.type
_entity_poly.pdbx_seq_one_letter_code
_entity_poly.pdbx_strand_id
1 'polypeptide(L)' 'MMKKTHFYILLLLICQPLLLPAQDQAAFPSEDFIYMDYIRSVKFHIEGIFLSYPIIELGGAARLNLSFDDLDGDTKDY' A
#
# COMPACT_ATOMS: atom_id res chain seq x y z
N MET A 1 -37.23 -1.27 -27.85
CA MET A 1 -36.71 0.02 -27.33
C MET A 1 -35.96 -0.11 -26.00
N MET A 2 -36.28 -1.08 -25.12
CA MET A 2 -35.66 -1.21 -23.79
C MET A 2 -34.21 -1.71 -23.77
N LYS A 3 -33.73 -2.49 -24.75
CA LYS A 3 -32.34 -3.00 -24.74
C LYS A 3 -31.28 -1.89 -24.86
N LYS A 4 -31.58 -0.81 -25.60
CA LYS A 4 -30.68 0.34 -25.75
C LYS A 4 -30.59 1.16 -24.47
N THR A 5 -31.71 1.35 -23.75
CA THR A 5 -31.70 2.07 -22.47
C THR A 5 -30.91 1.33 -21.39
N HIS A 6 -30.99 0.00 -21.33
CA HIS A 6 -30.17 -0.80 -20.40
C HIS A 6 -28.67 -0.71 -20.73
N PHE A 7 -28.32 -0.64 -22.02
CA PHE A 7 -26.94 -0.43 -22.46
C PHE A 7 -26.38 0.93 -22.02
N TYR A 8 -27.15 2.01 -22.14
CA TYR A 8 -26.72 3.33 -21.65
C TYR A 8 -26.61 3.39 -20.12
N ILE A 9 -27.53 2.73 -19.40
CA ILE A 9 -27.44 2.62 -17.93
C ILE A 9 -26.17 1.86 -17.53
N LEU A 10 -25.85 0.75 -18.21
CA LEU A 10 -24.64 -0.01 -17.94
C LEU A 10 -23.37 0.81 -18.23
N LEU A 11 -23.35 1.55 -19.35
CA LEU A 11 -22.24 2.44 -19.69
C LEU A 11 -22.06 3.56 -18.64
N LEU A 12 -23.16 4.13 -18.15
CA LEU A 12 -23.14 5.17 -17.13
C LEU A 12 -22.62 4.64 -15.78
N LEU A 13 -22.96 3.39 -15.42
CA LEU A 13 -22.44 2.72 -14.22
C LEU A 13 -20.94 2.43 -14.30
N ILE A 14 -20.43 2.04 -15.47
CA ILE A 14 -18.99 1.77 -15.70
C ILE A 14 -18.14 3.04 -15.67
N CYS A 15 -18.71 4.20 -16.01
CA CYS A 15 -18.00 5.49 -16.04
C CYS A 15 -17.96 6.23 -14.69
N GLN A 16 -18.75 5.82 -13.68
CA GLN A 16 -18.73 6.44 -12.34
C GLN A 16 -17.35 6.51 -11.66
N PRO A 17 -16.47 5.47 -11.70
CA PRO A 17 -15.19 5.51 -11.01
C PRO A 17 -14.20 6.53 -11.59
N LEU A 18 -14.46 7.09 -12.78
CA LEU A 18 -13.62 8.13 -13.39
C LEU A 18 -13.74 9.50 -12.72
N LEU A 19 -14.80 9.71 -11.92
CA LEU A 19 -15.08 10.96 -11.22
C LEU A 19 -14.66 10.93 -9.76
N LEU A 20 -14.18 9.78 -9.27
CA LEU A 20 -13.65 9.68 -7.93
C LEU A 20 -12.30 10.41 -7.90
N PRO A 21 -12.09 11.40 -7.02
CA PRO A 21 -10.74 11.86 -6.75
C PRO A 21 -9.85 10.65 -6.45
N ALA A 22 -8.70 10.59 -7.12
CA ALA A 22 -7.64 9.68 -6.72
C ALA A 22 -7.25 9.98 -5.26
N GLN A 23 -6.67 8.99 -4.57
CA GLN A 23 -6.11 9.23 -3.24
C GLN A 23 -5.17 10.44 -3.30
N ASP A 24 -5.24 11.31 -2.29
CA ASP A 24 -4.38 12.48 -2.21
C ASP A 24 -2.92 12.02 -2.21
N GLN A 25 -2.25 12.21 -3.35
CA GLN A 25 -0.89 11.76 -3.57
C GLN A 25 0.09 12.46 -2.62
N ALA A 26 -0.25 13.66 -2.13
CA ALA A 26 0.57 14.35 -1.14
C ALA A 26 0.43 13.74 0.26
N ALA A 27 -0.74 13.18 0.57
CA ALA A 27 -0.96 12.46 1.83
C ALA A 27 -0.37 11.04 1.80
N PHE A 28 -0.32 10.41 0.62
CA PHE A 28 0.17 9.04 0.43
C PHE A 28 1.16 8.99 -0.75
N PRO A 29 2.44 9.34 -0.53
CA PRO A 29 3.47 9.22 -1.55
C PRO A 29 3.63 7.76 -2.00
N SER A 30 3.72 7.55 -3.31
CA SER A 30 3.99 6.23 -3.91
C SER A 30 5.49 5.85 -3.88
N GLU A 31 6.23 6.37 -2.92
CA GLU A 31 7.66 6.16 -2.69
C GLU A 31 7.92 5.72 -1.25
N ASP A 32 9.16 5.29 -0.97
CA ASP A 32 9.57 4.91 0.37
C ASP A 32 9.47 6.12 1.31
N PHE A 33 8.54 6.08 2.26
CA PHE A 33 8.29 7.16 3.20
C PHE A 33 8.01 6.63 4.60
N ILE A 34 8.53 7.32 5.61
CA ILE A 34 8.24 7.05 7.02
C ILE A 34 7.25 8.11 7.50
N TYR A 35 6.03 7.69 7.81
CA TYR A 35 4.92 8.58 8.15
C TYR A 35 4.96 9.13 9.58
N MET A 36 5.64 8.43 10.49
CA MET A 36 5.73 8.80 11.90
C MET A 36 7.16 9.26 12.22
N ASP A 37 7.29 10.45 12.80
CA ASP A 37 8.59 11.09 13.07
C ASP A 37 9.41 10.40 14.17
N TYR A 38 8.73 9.70 15.08
CA TYR A 38 9.32 8.89 16.15
C TYR A 38 9.70 7.47 15.71
N ILE A 39 9.30 7.02 14.52
CA ILE A 39 9.72 5.72 13.96
C ILE A 39 11.03 5.89 13.21
N ARG A 40 12.05 5.10 13.56
CA ARG A 40 13.40 5.19 12.98
C ARG A 40 13.94 3.81 12.61
N SER A 41 15.06 3.81 11.88
CA SER A 41 15.78 2.60 11.48
C SER A 41 14.92 1.54 10.77
N VAL A 42 13.91 1.96 9.99
CA VAL A 42 13.04 1.04 9.26
C VAL A 42 13.87 0.20 8.31
N LYS A 43 13.77 -1.12 8.45
CA LYS A 43 14.40 -2.11 7.56
C LYS A 43 13.35 -3.07 7.08
N PHE A 44 13.32 -3.28 5.77
CA PHE A 44 12.44 -4.25 5.13
C PHE A 44 13.23 -5.06 4.11
N HIS A 45 13.45 -6.33 4.41
CA HIS A 45 14.36 -7.18 3.65
C HIS A 45 13.97 -8.67 3.78
N ILE A 46 14.60 -9.53 3.00
CA ILE A 46 14.47 -10.98 3.14
C ILE A 46 15.09 -11.40 4.47
N GLU A 47 14.39 -12.25 5.22
CA GLU A 47 14.83 -12.77 6.52
C GLU A 47 16.27 -13.33 6.42
N GLY A 48 17.15 -12.85 7.32
CA GLY A 48 18.57 -13.23 7.34
C GLY A 48 19.48 -12.53 6.30
N ILE A 49 18.94 -11.73 5.38
CA ILE A 49 19.71 -11.05 4.31
C ILE A 49 19.48 -9.53 4.36
N PHE A 50 20.19 -8.83 5.25
CA PHE A 50 19.92 -7.41 5.55
C PHE A 50 20.03 -6.41 4.39
N LEU A 51 20.79 -6.73 3.34
CA LEU A 51 21.02 -5.83 2.21
C LEU A 51 20.17 -6.17 0.97
N SER A 52 19.26 -7.13 1.08
CA SER A 52 18.38 -7.52 -0.03
C SER A 52 17.25 -6.52 -0.24
N TYR A 53 16.79 -6.36 -1.48
CA TYR A 53 15.48 -5.79 -1.75
C TYR A 53 14.35 -6.68 -1.18
N PRO A 54 13.22 -6.10 -0.74
CA PRO A 54 12.09 -6.84 -0.18
C PRO A 54 11.22 -7.50 -1.27
N ILE A 55 11.84 -8.32 -2.12
CA ILE A 55 11.18 -8.99 -3.23
C ILE A 55 11.32 -10.49 -3.02
N ILE A 56 10.18 -11.20 -2.95
CA ILE A 56 10.12 -12.66 -2.80
C ILE A 56 9.16 -13.26 -3.82
N GLU A 57 9.33 -14.56 -4.06
CA GLU A 57 8.38 -15.35 -4.85
C GLU A 57 7.13 -15.69 -4.03
N LEU A 58 5.95 -15.49 -4.61
CA LEU A 58 4.69 -15.88 -3.97
C LEU A 58 4.56 -17.41 -3.91
N GLY A 59 4.30 -17.95 -2.72
CA GLY A 59 4.26 -19.39 -2.49
C GLY A 59 5.64 -20.04 -2.27
N GLY A 60 6.71 -19.25 -2.31
CA GLY A 60 8.05 -19.70 -1.97
C GLY A 60 8.28 -19.83 -0.45
N ALA A 61 9.49 -20.25 -0.08
CA ALA A 61 9.91 -20.40 1.32
C ALA A 61 10.49 -19.11 1.93
N ALA A 62 10.86 -18.14 1.10
CA ALA A 62 11.43 -16.88 1.56
C ALA A 62 10.38 -16.07 2.34
N ARG A 63 10.84 -15.37 3.38
CA ARG A 63 10.02 -14.48 4.21
C ARG A 63 10.63 -13.10 4.22
N LEU A 64 9.77 -12.10 4.31
CA LEU A 64 10.20 -10.72 4.53
C LEU A 64 10.17 -10.42 6.03
N ASN A 65 11.14 -9.67 6.50
CA ASN A 65 11.22 -9.16 7.85
C ASN A 65 11.12 -7.64 7.83
N LEU A 66 10.18 -7.10 8.61
CA LEU A 66 10.02 -5.67 8.86
C LEU A 66 10.43 -5.40 10.30
N SER A 67 11.39 -4.49 10.48
CA SER A 67 11.85 -4.06 11.79
C SER A 67 12.08 -2.56 11.82
N PHE A 68 11.83 -1.93 12.95
CA PHE A 68 12.01 -0.50 13.17
C PHE A 68 12.19 -0.23 14.67
N ASP A 69 12.70 0.96 14.98
CA ASP A 69 12.77 1.48 16.34
C ASP A 69 11.58 2.44 16.57
N ASP A 70 10.81 2.22 17.63
CA ASP A 70 9.86 3.21 18.16
C ASP A 70 10.58 4.01 19.26
N LEU A 71 10.81 5.30 19.00
CA LEU A 71 11.45 6.22 19.94
C LEU A 71 10.45 6.95 20.85
N ASP A 72 9.15 6.70 20.66
CA ASP A 72 8.14 7.18 21.58
C ASP A 72 8.10 6.30 22.84
N GLY A 73 7.80 6.91 23.99
CA GLY A 73 8.01 6.30 25.31
C GLY A 73 6.96 5.26 25.70
N ASP A 74 5.88 5.17 24.93
CA ASP A 74 4.75 4.29 25.21
C ASP A 74 4.87 2.95 24.48
N THR A 75 4.50 1.86 25.17
CA THR A 75 4.33 0.55 24.53
C THR A 75 3.07 0.55 23.67
N LYS A 76 3.20 0.15 22.40
CA LYS A 76 2.11 0.10 21.43
C LYS A 76 2.06 -1.26 20.74
N ASP A 77 0.86 -1.67 20.35
CA ASP A 77 0.63 -2.81 19.47
C ASP A 77 0.44 -2.29 18.03
N TYR A 78 1.24 -2.82 17.11
CA TYR A 78 1.27 -2.46 15.69
C TYR A 78 0.78 -3.61 14.80
#